data_AF-A7S236-F1
#
_entry.id   AF-A7S236-F1
#
_cell.length_a   1.000
_cell.length_b   1.000
_cell.length_c   1.000
_cell.angle_alpha   90.00
_cell.angle_beta   90.00
_cell.angle_gamma   90.00
#
_symmetry.space_group_name_H-M   'P 1'
#
loop_
_entity.id
_entity.type
_entity.pdbx_description
1 polymer ?
#
loop_
_entity_poly.entity_id
_entity_poly.type
_entity_poly.pdbx_seq_one_letter_code
_entity_poly.pdbx_strand_id
1 'polypeptide(L)' 'HCRLCNHCVLAIDHHCLFLMCCVGYKNHRAFVVFMSLVLLSQMLFVRAAVTCKSL' A
#
# COMPACT_ATOMS: atom_id res chain seq x y z
N HIS A 1 -19.59 3.65 5.00
CA HIS A 1 -19.42 5.12 5.09
C HIS A 1 -18.09 5.41 5.79
N CYS A 2 -17.24 6.26 5.24
CA CYS A 2 -15.98 6.65 5.89
C CYS A 2 -16.14 8.02 6.54
N ARG A 3 -15.93 8.10 7.87
CA ARG A 3 -16.02 9.36 8.63
C ARG A 3 -14.93 10.38 8.25
N LEU A 4 -13.73 9.90 7.94
CA LEU A 4 -12.58 10.74 7.58
C LEU A 4 -12.75 11.40 6.21
N CYS A 5 -13.24 10.65 5.23
CA CYS A 5 -13.50 11.17 3.88
C CYS A 5 -14.89 11.80 3.72
N ASN A 6 -15.76 11.67 4.74
CA ASN A 6 -17.14 12.16 4.76
C ASN A 6 -17.98 11.72 3.54
N HIS A 7 -17.76 10.50 3.04
CA HIS A 7 -18.54 9.94 1.93
C HIS A 7 -18.70 8.42 2.03
N CYS A 8 -19.62 7.86 1.24
CA CYS A 8 -19.84 6.41 1.18
C CYS A 8 -18.97 5.77 0.09
N VAL A 9 -18.14 4.81 0.51
CA VAL A 9 -17.31 3.99 -0.39
C VAL A 9 -17.93 2.59 -0.45
N LEU A 10 -18.16 2.09 -1.66
CA LEU A 10 -18.73 0.77 -1.90
C LEU A 10 -17.76 -0.33 -1.44
N ALA A 11 -18.26 -1.27 -0.64
CA ALA A 11 -17.48 -2.34 -0.02
C ALA A 11 -16.15 -1.80 0.53
N ILE A 12 -16.25 -0.78 1.38
CA ILE A 12 -15.08 -0.20 2.05
C ILE A 12 -14.37 -1.27 2.84
N ASP A 13 -13.07 -1.40 2.61
CA ASP A 13 -12.19 -2.23 3.41
C ASP A 13 -11.67 -1.38 4.58
N HIS A 14 -10.94 -0.31 4.28
CA HIS A 14 -10.45 0.63 5.29
C HIS A 14 -10.15 2.03 4.72
N HIS A 15 -9.97 3.01 5.60
CA HIS A 15 -9.33 4.29 5.27
C HIS A 15 -7.83 4.16 5.53
N CYS A 16 -7.01 4.21 4.48
CA CYS A 16 -5.58 4.09 4.61
C CYS A 16 -4.98 5.46 4.96
N LEU A 17 -4.40 5.57 6.16
CA LEU A 17 -3.74 6.80 6.63
C LEU A 17 -2.46 7.10 5.83
N PHE A 18 -1.81 6.09 5.27
CA PHE A 18 -0.58 6.26 4.48
C PHE A 18 -0.85 6.82 3.08
N LEU A 19 -1.95 6.40 2.46
CA LEU A 19 -2.37 6.86 1.13
C LEU A 19 -3.34 8.04 1.19
N MET A 20 -3.78 8.41 2.40
CA MET A 20 -4.79 9.44 2.67
C MET A 20 -6.07 9.26 1.84
N CYS A 21 -6.45 8.00 1.58
CA CYS A 21 -7.65 7.65 0.81
C CYS A 21 -8.29 6.35 1.28
N CYS A 22 -9.56 6.15 0.94
CA CYS A 22 -10.26 4.90 1.24
C CYS A 22 -9.90 3.81 0.23
N VAL A 23 -9.60 2.63 0.75
CA VAL A 23 -9.50 1.39 -0.04
C VAL A 23 -10.85 0.67 0.04
N GLY A 24 -11.39 0.32 -1.12
CA GLY A 24 -12.66 -0.37 -1.27
C GLY A 24 -12.78 -0.98 -2.66
N TYR A 25 -14.00 -1.29 -3.10
CA TYR A 25 -14.23 -2.09 -4.31
C TYR A 25 -13.44 -1.64 -5.55
N LYS A 26 -13.37 -0.33 -5.81
CA LYS A 26 -12.76 0.22 -7.03
C LYS A 26 -11.24 0.13 -7.06
N ASN A 27 -10.56 0.14 -5.91
CA ASN A 27 -9.10 0.23 -5.82
C ASN A 27 -8.46 -0.90 -5.00
N HIS A 28 -9.24 -1.83 -4.45
CA HIS A 28 -8.73 -2.94 -3.65
C HIS A 28 -7.67 -3.77 -4.39
N ARG A 29 -7.91 -4.12 -5.67
CA ARG A 29 -6.93 -4.87 -6.48
C ARG A 29 -5.64 -4.08 -6.70
N ALA A 30 -5.74 -2.79 -7.00
CA ALA A 30 -4.59 -1.93 -7.18
C ALA A 30 -3.79 -1.78 -5.87
N PHE A 31 -4.48 -1.69 -4.73
CA PHE A 31 -3.85 -1.63 -3.41
C PHE A 31 -3.04 -2.90 -3.09
N VAL A 32 -3.58 -4.09 -3.41
CA VAL A 32 -2.85 -5.35 -3.23
C VAL A 32 -1.59 -5.41 -4.11
N VAL A 33 -1.69 -5.00 -5.38
CA VAL A 33 -0.52 -4.93 -6.28
C VAL A 33 0.51 -3.93 -5.76
N PHE A 34 0.06 -2.76 -5.30
CA PHE A 34 0.93 -1.75 -4.69
C PHE A 34 1.69 -2.32 -3.47
N MET A 35 1.01 -3.02 -2.57
CA MET A 35 1.66 -3.65 -1.41
C MET A 35 2.70 -4.69 -1.80
N SER A 36 2.40 -5.53 -2.80
CA SER A 36 3.37 -6.50 -3.33
C SER A 36 4.61 -5.84 -3.93
N LEU A 37 4.43 -4.73 -4.67
CA LEU A 37 5.54 -3.97 -5.24
C LEU A 37 6.38 -3.27 -4.16
N VAL A 38 5.76 -2.75 -3.10
CA VAL A 38 6.47 -2.19 -1.94
C VAL A 38 7.29 -3.26 -1.24
N LEU A 39 6.75 -4.46 -1.03
CA LEU A 39 7.52 -5.56 -0.44
C LEU A 39 8.71 -5.95 -1.33
N LEU A 40 8.50 -6.06 -2.64
CA LEU A 40 9.58 -6.37 -3.58
C LEU A 40 10.67 -5.28 -3.57
N SER A 41 10.29 -4.00 -3.57
CA SER A 41 11.25 -2.90 -3.56
C SER A 41 12.07 -2.88 -2.28
N GLN A 42 11.45 -3.13 -1.12
CA GLN A 42 12.14 -3.26 0.16
C GLN A 42 13.13 -4.43 0.16
N MET A 43 12.73 -5.59 -0.37
CA MET A 43 13.63 -6.74 -0.47
C MET A 43 14.83 -6.47 -1.38
N LEU A 44 14.61 -5.81 -2.52
CA LEU A 44 15.69 -5.41 -3.43
C LEU A 44 16.63 -4.39 -2.78
N PHE A 45 16.07 -3.42 -2.06
CA PHE A 45 16.84 -2.41 -1.33
C PHE A 45 17.72 -3.05 -0.24
N VAL A 46 17.15 -3.95 0.57
CA VAL A 46 17.90 -4.67 1.60
C VAL A 46 19.02 -5.51 0.99
N ARG A 47 18.74 -6.24 -0.10
CA ARG A 47 19.77 -7.02 -0.81
C ARG A 47 20.89 -6.13 -1.32
N ALA A 48 20.56 -5.00 -1.96
CA ALA A 48 21.56 -4.04 -2.43
C ALA A 48 22.39 -3.47 -1.28
N ALA A 49 21.75 -3.11 -0.16
CA ALA A 49 22.42 -2.58 1.02
C ALA A 49 23.36 -3.60 1.69
N VAL A 50 22.97 -4.89 1.74
CA VAL A 50 23.81 -5.96 2.27
C VAL A 50 24.99 -6.23 1.34
N THR A 51 24.76 -6.37 0.02
CA THR A 51 25.83 -6.58 -0.96
C THR A 51 26.84 -5.43 -0.99
N CYS A 52 26.38 -4.18 -0.84
CA CYS A 52 27.24 -3.00 -0.77
C CYS A 52 28.12 -2.96 0.49
N LYS A 53 27.67 -3.56 1.60
CA LYS A 53 28.49 -3.66 2.84
C LYS A 53 29.50 -4.79 2.80
N SER A 54 29.30 -5.77 1.93
CA SER A 54 30.20 -6.92 1.76
C SER A 54 31.29 -6.72 0.71
N LEU A 55 31.35 -5.55 0.08
CA LEU A 55 32.43 -5.06 -0.78
C LEU A 55 33.29 -4.08 0.02
#